data_AF-A0A365T8L6-F1
#
_entry.id   AF-A0A365T8L6-F1
#
_cell.length_a   1.000
_cell.length_b   1.000
_cell.length_c   1.000
_cell.angle_alpha   90.00
_cell.angle_beta   90.00
_cell.angle_gamma   90.00
#
_symmetry.space_group_name_H-M   'P 1'
#
loop_
_entity.id
_entity.type
_entity.pdbx_description
1 polymer ?
#
loop_
_entity_poly.entity_id
_entity_poly.type
_entity_poly.pdbx_seq_one_letter_code
_entity_poly.pdbx_strand_id
1 'polypeptide(L)'
;MKIWQYRADVERVVDGDTLDLSIDLGFGVILTGDEARIRLRDIDTAEIYGSAKDSDEYAAGQRHKEFVEEWIAHGTDQEWPFLIETSKDDERGKYGRWLAVIKRRNDGAVLNDDLVEEFGDTVRS
;
A
#
# COMPACT_ATOMS: atom_id res chain seq x y z
N MET A 1 6.81 -1.82 18.92
CA MET A 1 7.20 -1.14 17.66
C MET A 1 7.09 0.36 17.82
N LYS A 2 8.02 1.11 17.23
CA LYS A 2 7.87 2.55 17.07
C LYS A 2 7.15 2.78 15.74
N ILE A 3 5.99 3.43 15.81
CA ILE A 3 5.20 3.78 14.63
C ILE A 3 5.60 5.19 14.22
N TRP A 4 5.84 5.38 12.92
CA TRP A 4 6.10 6.69 12.33
C TRP A 4 5.00 7.03 11.35
N GLN A 5 4.57 8.28 11.34
CA GLN A 5 3.51 8.73 10.44
C GLN A 5 4.03 9.80 9.49
N TYR A 6 3.74 9.64 8.21
CA TYR A 6 4.14 10.59 7.16
C TYR A 6 2.96 10.91 6.25
N ARG A 7 3.00 12.10 5.67
CA ARG A 7 2.11 12.48 4.58
C ARG A 7 2.64 11.87 3.29
N ALA A 8 1.75 11.35 2.45
CA ALA A 8 2.15 10.70 1.22
C ALA A 8 1.12 10.91 0.10
N ASP A 9 1.58 10.68 -1.12
CA ASP A 9 0.77 10.48 -2.31
C ASP A 9 1.15 9.13 -2.94
N VAL A 10 0.23 8.51 -3.67
CA VAL A 10 0.48 7.24 -4.36
C VAL A 10 0.88 7.52 -5.81
N GLU A 11 2.09 7.11 -6.19
CA GLU A 11 2.57 7.25 -7.56
C GLU A 11 2.11 6.08 -8.44
N ARG A 12 2.12 4.86 -7.87
CA ARG A 12 1.76 3.64 -8.60
C ARG A 12 1.31 2.53 -7.66
N VAL A 13 0.24 1.84 -8.03
CA VAL A 13 -0.13 0.54 -7.48
C VAL A 13 0.61 -0.54 -8.28
N VAL A 14 1.56 -1.22 -7.66
CA VAL A 14 2.33 -2.30 -8.31
C VAL A 14 1.46 -3.55 -8.32
N ASP A 15 1.08 -3.99 -7.12
CA ASP A 15 0.16 -5.09 -6.81
C ASP A 15 -0.83 -4.60 -5.72
N GLY A 16 -1.83 -5.41 -5.37
CA GLY A 16 -2.86 -5.01 -4.39
C GLY A 16 -2.31 -4.69 -2.98
N ASP A 17 -1.12 -5.18 -2.64
CA ASP A 17 -0.45 -4.92 -1.37
C ASP A 17 0.85 -4.13 -1.50
N THR A 18 1.28 -3.78 -2.72
CA THR A 18 2.60 -3.20 -2.98
C THR A 18 2.45 -1.89 -3.76
N LEU A 19 2.88 -0.79 -3.15
CA LEU A 19 2.68 0.57 -3.67
C LEU A 19 3.99 1.34 -3.72
N ASP A 20 4.16 2.12 -4.79
CA ASP A 20 5.19 3.16 -4.89
C ASP A 20 4.60 4.50 -4.47
N LEU A 21 5.26 5.18 -3.55
CA LEU A 21 4.76 6.42 -2.95
C LEU A 21 5.71 7.61 -3.22
N SER A 22 5.14 8.79 -3.12
CA SER A 22 5.86 10.02 -2.80
C SER A 22 5.61 10.31 -1.31
N ILE A 23 6.66 10.41 -0.49
CA ILE A 23 6.53 10.58 0.97
C ILE A 23 7.20 11.88 1.41
N ASP A 24 6.45 12.74 2.08
CA ASP A 24 6.96 14.00 2.63
C ASP A 24 7.66 13.76 3.98
N LEU A 25 8.97 14.01 4.00
CA LEU A 25 9.83 13.92 5.18
C LEU A 25 10.01 15.28 5.90
N GLY A 26 9.32 16.33 5.43
CA GLY A 26 9.49 17.69 5.88
C GLY A 26 10.71 18.38 5.27
N PHE A 27 10.91 19.66 5.60
CA PHE A 27 12.04 20.47 5.10
C PHE A 27 12.17 20.54 3.57
N GLY A 28 11.07 20.30 2.84
CA GLY A 28 11.08 20.23 1.37
C GLY A 28 11.75 18.97 0.81
N VAL A 29 11.93 17.94 1.63
CA VAL A 29 12.49 16.64 1.24
C VAL A 29 11.36 15.65 0.99
N ILE A 30 11.32 15.11 -0.22
CA ILE A 30 10.36 14.08 -0.63
C ILE A 30 11.16 12.80 -0.93
N LEU A 31 10.76 11.69 -0.31
CA LEU A 31 11.28 10.37 -0.63
C LEU A 31 10.45 9.76 -1.76
N THR A 32 11.12 9.26 -2.79
CA THR A 32 10.51 8.70 -4.01
C THR A 32 11.29 7.48 -4.50
N GLY A 33 10.79 6.80 -5.52
CA GLY A 33 11.45 5.65 -6.15
C GLY A 33 11.43 4.40 -5.27
N ASP A 34 12.40 3.49 -5.48
CA ASP A 34 12.41 2.17 -4.81
C ASP A 34 12.47 2.26 -3.28
N GLU A 35 13.05 3.33 -2.72
CA GLU A 35 13.11 3.58 -1.28
C GLU A 35 11.75 3.98 -0.68
N ALA A 36 10.82 4.46 -1.51
CA ALA A 36 9.46 4.80 -1.14
C ALA A 36 8.45 3.70 -1.50
N ARG A 37 8.92 2.53 -1.97
CA ARG A 37 8.07 1.35 -2.12
C ARG A 37 7.76 0.75 -0.76
N ILE A 38 6.47 0.54 -0.50
CA ILE A 38 5.99 -0.12 0.71
C ILE A 38 5.23 -1.40 0.38
N ARG A 39 5.11 -2.27 1.38
CA ARG A 39 4.10 -3.34 1.39
C ARG A 39 3.07 -3.04 2.47
N LEU A 40 1.81 -3.31 2.21
CA LEU A 40 0.75 -3.16 3.19
C LEU A 40 0.97 -4.16 4.33
N ARG A 41 0.94 -3.66 5.55
CA ARG A 41 1.11 -4.48 6.76
C ARG A 41 -0.08 -5.43 6.89
N ASP A 42 0.22 -6.70 7.19
CA ASP A 42 -0.77 -7.77 7.43
C ASP A 42 -1.65 -8.10 6.21
N ILE A 43 -1.26 -7.66 5.01
CA ILE A 43 -1.96 -7.90 3.75
C ILE A 43 -1.06 -8.71 2.81
N ASP A 44 -1.64 -9.74 2.18
CA ASP A 44 -1.02 -10.59 1.18
C ASP A 44 -1.97 -10.78 0.00
N THR A 45 -1.88 -9.91 -1.00
CA THR A 45 -2.72 -10.02 -2.20
C THR A 45 -2.10 -10.94 -3.24
N ALA A 46 -2.92 -11.60 -4.05
CA ALA A 46 -2.45 -12.37 -5.20
C ALA A 46 -1.49 -11.55 -6.10
N GLU A 47 -0.34 -12.15 -6.44
CA GLU A 47 0.71 -11.50 -7.21
C GLU A 47 0.32 -11.43 -8.69
N ILE A 48 0.45 -10.24 -9.31
CA ILE A 48 0.21 -10.06 -10.75
C ILE A 48 1.48 -10.42 -11.52
N TYR A 49 2.63 -10.02 -10.99
CA TYR A 49 3.91 -10.19 -11.65
C TYR A 49 4.44 -11.62 -11.46
N GLY A 50 4.57 -12.37 -12.57
CA GLY A 50 5.05 -13.76 -12.57
C GLY A 50 3.96 -14.82 -12.69
N SER A 51 2.69 -14.42 -12.51
CA SER A 51 1.52 -15.26 -12.73
C SER A 51 1.18 -15.39 -14.22
N ALA A 52 0.71 -16.57 -14.63
CA ALA A 52 0.21 -16.77 -15.99
C ALA A 52 -1.05 -15.94 -16.22
N LYS A 53 -1.15 -15.24 -17.35
CA LYS A 53 -2.26 -14.27 -17.60
C LYS A 53 -3.65 -14.91 -17.61
N ASP A 54 -3.71 -16.21 -17.82
CA ASP A 54 -4.91 -17.05 -17.84
C ASP A 54 -5.17 -17.77 -16.51
N SER A 55 -4.37 -17.52 -15.47
CA SER A 55 -4.58 -18.12 -14.15
C SER A 55 -5.60 -17.36 -13.32
N ASP A 56 -6.28 -18.09 -12.43
CA ASP A 56 -7.18 -17.51 -11.42
C ASP A 56 -6.44 -16.53 -10.49
N GLU A 57 -5.14 -16.77 -10.25
CA GLU A 57 -4.26 -15.91 -9.44
C GLU A 57 -4.04 -14.55 -10.11
N TYR A 58 -3.75 -14.52 -11.42
CA TYR A 58 -3.60 -13.26 -12.15
C TYR A 58 -4.92 -12.48 -12.16
N ALA A 59 -6.05 -13.16 -12.37
CA ALA A 59 -7.37 -12.54 -12.33
C ALA A 59 -7.73 -12.00 -10.93
N ALA A 60 -7.33 -12.69 -9.86
CA ALA A 60 -7.49 -12.19 -8.49
C ALA A 60 -6.59 -10.98 -8.22
N GLY A 61 -5.31 -11.04 -8.62
CA GLY A 61 -4.36 -9.94 -8.45
C GLY A 61 -4.79 -8.68 -9.18
N GLN A 62 -5.33 -8.79 -10.40
CA GLN A 62 -5.93 -7.65 -11.12
C GLN A 62 -7.08 -7.03 -10.34
N ARG A 63 -8.01 -7.85 -9.80
CA ARG A 63 -9.14 -7.34 -9.00
C ARG A 63 -8.68 -6.62 -7.73
N HIS A 64 -7.70 -7.17 -7.01
CA HIS A 64 -7.16 -6.52 -5.82
C HIS A 64 -6.50 -5.18 -6.17
N LYS A 65 -5.73 -5.14 -7.26
CA LYS A 65 -5.10 -3.92 -7.75
C LYS A 65 -6.13 -2.86 -8.18
N GLU A 66 -7.13 -3.25 -8.96
CA GLU A 66 -8.21 -2.36 -9.40
C GLU A 66 -8.94 -1.74 -8.20
N PHE A 67 -9.26 -2.54 -7.18
CA PHE A 67 -9.85 -2.04 -5.93
C PHE A 67 -8.98 -0.97 -5.27
N VAL A 68 -7.66 -1.20 -5.18
CA VAL A 68 -6.73 -0.23 -4.57
C VAL A 68 -6.65 1.05 -5.40
N GLU A 69 -6.58 0.94 -6.73
CA GLU A 69 -6.57 2.10 -7.64
C GLU A 69 -7.85 2.94 -7.49
N GLU A 70 -9.01 2.30 -7.42
CA GLU A 70 -10.29 2.97 -7.16
C GLU A 70 -10.32 3.60 -5.77
N TRP A 71 -9.87 2.89 -4.73
CA TRP A 71 -9.81 3.42 -3.37
C TRP A 71 -8.95 4.68 -3.27
N ILE A 72 -7.79 4.68 -3.94
CA ILE A 72 -6.89 5.83 -4.02
C ILE A 72 -7.57 7.01 -4.70
N ALA A 73 -8.27 6.77 -5.82
CA ALA A 73 -8.95 7.84 -6.57
C ALA A 73 -9.94 8.64 -5.69
N HIS A 74 -10.62 7.98 -4.76
CA HIS A 74 -11.53 8.60 -3.79
C HIS A 74 -10.83 9.46 -2.71
N GLY A 75 -9.51 9.44 -2.64
CA GLY A 75 -8.71 10.22 -1.67
C GLY A 75 -8.08 11.51 -2.21
N THR A 76 -8.12 11.75 -3.53
CA THR A 76 -7.25 12.74 -4.22
C THR A 76 -7.69 14.21 -4.15
N ASP A 77 -8.59 14.57 -3.22
CA ASP A 77 -9.19 15.91 -3.14
C ASP A 77 -8.30 16.98 -2.48
N GLN A 78 -7.09 16.61 -2.06
CA GLN A 78 -6.14 17.52 -1.41
C GLN A 78 -4.68 17.12 -1.62
N GLU A 79 -3.76 18.06 -1.39
CA GLU A 79 -2.32 17.80 -1.39
C GLU A 79 -1.94 16.82 -0.27
N TRP A 80 -1.10 15.83 -0.61
CA TRP A 80 -0.74 14.72 0.25
C TRP A 80 -1.97 14.00 0.82
N PRO A 81 -2.74 13.34 -0.05
CA PRO A 81 -4.05 12.80 0.30
C PRO A 81 -4.02 11.70 1.37
N PHE A 82 -2.87 11.06 1.58
CA PHE A 82 -2.73 9.92 2.49
C PHE A 82 -1.83 10.20 3.68
N LEU A 83 -2.11 9.49 4.78
CA LEU A 83 -1.17 9.28 5.88
C LEU A 83 -0.71 7.83 5.85
N ILE A 84 0.61 7.63 5.91
CA ILE A 84 1.19 6.29 6.04
C ILE A 84 1.73 6.11 7.44
N GLU A 85 1.38 4.99 8.07
CA GLU A 85 1.95 4.57 9.34
C GLU A 85 2.93 3.43 9.08
N THR A 86 4.22 3.71 9.23
CA THR A 86 5.27 2.76 8.92
C THR A 86 5.80 2.08 10.16
N SER A 87 6.15 0.81 9.96
CA SER A 87 6.95 0.03 10.88
C SER A 87 7.97 -0.79 10.09
N LYS A 88 9.15 -0.96 10.67
CA LYS A 88 10.13 -1.86 10.10
C LYS A 88 9.88 -3.27 10.62
N ASP A 89 9.81 -4.23 9.71
CA ASP A 89 9.85 -5.64 10.08
C ASP A 89 11.30 -5.99 10.45
N ASP A 90 11.58 -5.96 11.75
CA ASP A 90 12.90 -6.28 12.30
C ASP A 90 13.17 -7.80 12.31
N GLU A 91 12.16 -8.65 12.03
CA GLU A 91 12.24 -10.12 12.12
C GLU A 91 12.68 -10.79 10.80
N ARG A 92 12.40 -10.20 9.63
CA ARG A 92 12.72 -10.79 8.30
C ARG A 92 14.10 -10.47 7.69
N GLY A 93 15.02 -9.84 8.43
CA GLY A 93 16.44 -9.78 8.06
C GLY A 93 16.88 -8.67 7.08
N LYS A 94 18.17 -8.74 6.69
CA LYS A 94 19.13 -7.68 6.26
C LYS A 94 18.71 -6.59 5.25
N TYR A 95 17.54 -6.69 4.61
CA TYR A 95 17.05 -5.71 3.61
C TYR A 95 15.55 -5.37 3.77
N GLY A 96 14.96 -5.61 4.94
CA GLY A 96 13.51 -5.53 5.22
C GLY A 96 12.79 -4.32 4.60
N ARG A 97 11.70 -4.62 3.87
CA ARG A 97 10.79 -3.62 3.29
C ARG A 97 10.04 -2.89 4.40
N TRP A 98 9.65 -1.65 4.13
CA TRP A 98 8.75 -0.93 5.00
C TRP A 98 7.34 -1.53 4.92
N LEU A 99 6.81 -1.93 6.07
CA LEU A 99 5.41 -2.30 6.22
C LEU A 99 4.62 -1.05 6.59
N ALA A 100 3.53 -0.79 5.88
CA ALA A 100 2.74 0.40 6.08
C ALA A 100 1.24 0.10 6.23
N VAL A 101 0.57 0.93 7.03
CA VAL A 101 -0.87 1.12 6.95
C VAL A 101 -1.12 2.44 6.23
N ILE A 102 -2.03 2.44 5.26
CA ILE A 102 -2.41 3.65 4.51
C ILE A 102 -3.79 4.12 4.96
N LYS A 103 -3.88 5.40 5.31
CA LYS A 103 -5.12 6.06 5.72
C LYS A 103 -5.44 7.24 4.81
N ARG A 104 -6.67 7.28 4.29
CA ARG A 104 -7.21 8.45 3.59
C ARG A 104 -7.46 9.57 4.59
N ARG A 105 -7.00 10.78 4.25
CA ARG A 105 -7.12 11.92 5.16
C ARG A 105 -8.48 12.60 5.12
N ASN A 106 -9.21 12.47 4.03
CA ASN A 106 -10.50 13.15 3.83
C ASN A 106 -11.64 12.51 4.64
N ASP A 107 -11.68 11.18 4.74
CA ASP A 107 -12.73 10.43 5.45
C ASP A 107 -12.19 9.50 6.56
N GLY A 108 -10.87 9.29 6.63
CA GLY A 108 -10.25 8.45 7.63
C GLY A 108 -10.29 6.95 7.31
N ALA A 109 -10.72 6.55 6.12
CA ALA A 109 -10.72 5.16 5.69
C ALA A 109 -9.30 4.57 5.68
N VAL A 110 -9.20 3.26 5.91
CA VAL A 110 -7.91 2.56 6.06
C VAL A 110 -7.84 1.45 5.02
N LEU A 111 -6.91 1.57 4.09
CA LEU A 111 -6.82 0.67 2.93
C LEU A 111 -6.66 -0.80 3.34
N ASN A 112 -5.85 -1.07 4.36
CA ASN A 112 -5.62 -2.42 4.86
C ASN A 112 -6.93 -3.06 5.36
N ASP A 113 -7.75 -2.30 6.09
CA ASP A 113 -9.01 -2.79 6.64
C ASP A 113 -10.04 -2.98 5.51
N ASP A 114 -10.13 -2.01 4.61
CA ASP A 114 -11.09 -2.03 3.49
C ASP A 114 -10.80 -3.17 2.50
N LEU A 115 -9.52 -3.50 2.26
CA LEU A 115 -9.13 -4.67 1.46
C LEU A 115 -9.62 -5.97 2.09
N VAL A 116 -9.50 -6.10 3.41
CA VAL A 116 -9.95 -7.29 4.14
C VAL A 116 -11.47 -7.35 4.22
N GLU A 117 -12.15 -6.20 4.34
CA GLU A 117 -13.61 -6.14 4.29
C GLU A 117 -14.14 -6.62 2.94
N GLU A 118 -13.51 -6.22 1.83
CA GLU A 118 -13.92 -6.59 0.47
C GLU A 118 -13.57 -8.04 0.12
N PHE A 119 -12.34 -8.50 0.41
CA PHE A 119 -11.84 -9.79 -0.06
C PHE A 119 -11.73 -10.86 1.04
N GLY A 120 -12.05 -10.53 2.28
CA GLY A 120 -12.03 -11.44 3.43
C GLY A 120 -10.62 -11.92 3.80
N ASP A 121 -10.55 -13.09 4.44
CA ASP A 121 -9.28 -13.67 4.91
C ASP A 121 -8.35 -14.12 3.78
N THR A 122 -8.79 -14.05 2.52
CA THR A 122 -7.98 -14.43 1.36
C THR A 122 -6.80 -13.47 1.10
N VAL A 123 -6.88 -12.26 1.64
CA VAL A 123 -5.84 -11.22 1.50
C VAL A 123 -5.10 -10.92 2.80
N ARG A 124 -5.28 -11.73 3.85
CA ARG A 124 -4.55 -11.57 5.12
C ARG A 124 -3.23 -12.33 5.08
N SER A 125 -2.15 -11.68 5.52
CA SER A 125 -0.80 -12.29 5.66
C SER A 125 -0.61 -13.09 6.96
#